data_AF-A0A842QIV2-F1
#
_entry.id   AF-A0A842QIV2-F1
#
_cell.length_a   1.000
_cell.length_b   1.000
_cell.length_c   1.000
_cell.angle_alpha   90.00
_cell.angle_beta   90.00
_cell.angle_gamma   90.00
#
_symmetry.space_group_name_H-M   'P 1'
#
loop_
_entity.id
_entity.type
_entity.pdbx_description
1 polymer ?
#
loop_
_entity_poly.entity_id
_entity_poly.type
_entity_poly.pdbx_seq_one_letter_code
_entity_poly.pdbx_strand_id
1 'polypeptide(L)'
;MQEIAKQRGGQCLSKQYVNSKTKLKWQCTKGHIWKATPAKIKQGQWCPICNKPKKLTLSIFQKIAKEKGEKCLSTEYKNNITKLLFQCKEGHRWKTRQTRQ
;
A
#
# COMPACT_ATOMS: atom_id res chain seq x y z
N MET A 1 23.52 -11.69 1.38
CA MET A 1 22.62 -10.59 0.92
C MET A 1 21.63 -11.04 -0.14
N GLN A 2 22.08 -11.77 -1.17
CA GLN A 2 21.22 -12.34 -2.21
C GLN A 2 20.23 -13.37 -1.65
N GLU A 3 20.63 -14.14 -0.62
CA GLU A 3 19.74 -15.09 0.07
C GLU A 3 18.56 -14.41 0.77
N ILE A 4 18.78 -13.28 1.46
CA ILE A 4 17.70 -12.49 2.08
C ILE A 4 16.72 -12.03 1.00
N ALA A 5 17.23 -11.69 -0.19
CA ALA A 5 16.38 -11.33 -1.30
C ALA A 5 15.52 -12.52 -1.74
N LYS A 6 16.16 -13.69 -1.93
CA LYS A 6 15.50 -14.94 -2.33
C LYS A 6 14.45 -15.40 -1.31
N GLN A 7 14.74 -15.31 -0.01
CA GLN A 7 13.79 -15.63 1.07
C GLN A 7 12.53 -14.76 1.03
N ARG A 8 12.65 -13.50 0.57
CA ARG A 8 11.50 -12.60 0.39
C ARG A 8 10.94 -12.60 -1.04
N GLY A 9 11.36 -13.56 -1.87
CA GLY A 9 10.93 -13.73 -3.25
C GLY A 9 11.45 -12.66 -4.22
N GLY A 10 12.44 -11.85 -3.84
CA GLY A 10 13.04 -10.88 -4.75
C GLY A 10 14.51 -11.11 -5.02
N GLN A 11 15.15 -10.11 -5.61
CA GLN A 11 16.52 -10.18 -6.08
C GLN A 11 17.31 -8.95 -5.64
N CYS A 12 18.58 -9.16 -5.29
CA CYS A 12 19.52 -8.08 -5.03
C CYS A 12 20.30 -7.80 -6.32
N LEU A 13 20.08 -6.63 -6.92
CA LEU A 13 20.75 -6.20 -8.15
C LEU A 13 22.16 -5.64 -7.91
N SER A 14 22.48 -5.32 -6.65
CA SER A 14 23.81 -4.82 -6.28
C SER A 14 24.81 -5.98 -6.22
N LYS A 15 25.85 -5.92 -7.07
CA LYS A 15 26.93 -6.92 -7.08
C LYS A 15 27.93 -6.72 -5.94
N GLN A 16 28.21 -5.47 -5.56
CA GLN A 16 29.11 -5.17 -4.45
C GLN A 16 28.33 -4.86 -3.17
N TYR A 17 28.59 -5.65 -2.15
CA TYR A 17 28.23 -5.37 -0.76
C TYR A 17 29.45 -4.80 -0.06
N VAL A 18 29.40 -3.50 0.26
CA VAL A 18 30.48 -2.83 1.00
C VAL A 18 30.22 -2.88 2.50
N ASN A 19 29.01 -2.48 2.94
CA ASN A 19 28.63 -2.57 4.35
C ASN A 19 27.10 -2.58 4.57
N SER A 20 26.66 -2.81 5.81
CA SER A 20 25.24 -2.83 6.22
C SER A 20 24.51 -1.49 6.13
N LYS A 21 25.25 -0.39 5.98
CA LYS A 21 24.73 0.98 5.80
C LYS A 21 24.71 1.40 4.32
N THR A 22 25.37 0.67 3.43
CA THR A 22 25.38 0.92 2.00
C THR A 22 24.00 0.60 1.43
N LYS A 23 23.46 1.54 0.65
CA LYS A 23 22.21 1.33 -0.07
C LYS A 23 22.47 0.39 -1.24
N LEU A 24 21.92 -0.81 -1.16
CA LEU A 24 21.94 -1.76 -2.27
C LEU A 24 20.68 -1.59 -3.12
N LYS A 25 20.76 -1.93 -4.40
CA LYS A 25 19.59 -2.05 -5.28
C LYS A 25 18.91 -3.40 -5.06
N TRP A 26 17.61 -3.37 -4.85
CA TRP A 26 16.74 -4.53 -4.64
C TRP A 26 15.60 -4.52 -5.64
N GLN A 27 15.08 -5.70 -5.96
CA GLN A 27 13.94 -5.93 -6.83
C GLN A 27 12.98 -6.91 -6.15
N CYS A 28 11.67 -6.64 -6.12
CA CYS A 28 10.68 -7.59 -5.58
C CYS A 28 10.12 -8.50 -6.68
N THR A 29 9.33 -9.51 -6.29
CA THR A 29 8.56 -10.39 -7.19
C THR A 29 7.76 -9.63 -8.25
N LYS A 30 7.21 -8.45 -7.89
CA LYS A 30 6.41 -7.61 -8.80
C LYS A 30 7.25 -6.76 -9.77
N GLY A 31 8.58 -6.91 -9.75
CA GLY A 31 9.50 -6.16 -10.61
C GLY A 31 9.82 -4.74 -10.12
N HIS A 32 9.32 -4.31 -8.96
CA HIS A 32 9.67 -2.99 -8.42
C HIS A 32 11.14 -2.95 -8.01
N ILE A 33 11.89 -1.93 -8.46
CA ILE A 33 13.29 -1.73 -8.11
C ILE A 33 13.42 -0.55 -7.15
N TRP A 34 14.13 -0.73 -6.04
CA TRP A 34 14.39 0.35 -5.07
C TRP A 34 15.77 0.21 -4.43
N LYS A 35 16.25 1.32 -3.83
CA LYS A 35 17.50 1.35 -3.08
C LYS A 35 17.21 1.30 -1.58
N ALA A 36 17.71 0.29 -0.89
CA ALA A 36 17.52 0.14 0.56
C ALA A 36 18.77 -0.44 1.22
N THR A 37 18.96 -0.10 2.50
CA THR A 37 20.02 -0.69 3.29
C THR A 37 19.62 -2.08 3.78
N PRO A 38 20.56 -3.03 3.83
CA PRO A 38 20.37 -4.36 4.41
C PRO A 38 19.69 -4.35 5.78
N ALA A 39 20.04 -3.38 6.63
CA ALA A 39 19.45 -3.23 7.97
C ALA A 39 17.93 -2.97 7.91
N LYS A 40 17.47 -2.08 7.02
CA LYS A 40 16.03 -1.81 6.83
C LYS A 40 15.29 -3.02 6.27
N ILE A 41 15.93 -3.72 5.33
CA ILE A 41 15.40 -4.98 4.80
C ILE A 41 15.24 -6.00 5.94
N LYS A 42 16.25 -6.19 6.79
CA LYS A 42 16.18 -7.11 7.94
C LYS A 42 15.08 -6.71 8.93
N GLN A 43 14.89 -5.42 9.19
CA GLN A 43 13.80 -4.89 10.04
C GLN A 43 12.39 -5.07 9.47
N GLY A 44 12.23 -5.59 8.25
CA GLY A 44 10.91 -5.86 7.65
C GLY A 44 10.46 -4.83 6.61
N GLN A 45 11.22 -3.76 6.39
CA GLN A 45 10.97 -2.84 5.28
C GLN A 45 11.49 -3.44 3.98
N TRP A 46 10.67 -4.28 3.35
CA TRP A 46 11.01 -4.92 2.07
C TRP A 46 10.82 -3.96 0.90
N CYS A 47 9.64 -3.92 0.30
CA CYS A 47 9.36 -3.10 -0.89
C CYS A 47 8.49 -1.89 -0.52
N PRO A 48 8.96 -0.64 -0.70
CA PRO A 48 8.18 0.55 -0.37
C PRO A 48 6.98 0.74 -1.29
N ILE A 49 6.97 0.12 -2.47
CA ILE A 49 5.86 0.19 -3.43
C ILE A 49 4.79 -0.85 -3.07
N CYS A 50 5.20 -2.08 -2.75
CA CYS A 50 4.25 -3.11 -2.29
C CYS A 50 3.69 -2.79 -0.90
N ASN A 51 4.52 -2.24 -0.01
CA ASN A 51 4.16 -1.88 1.36
C ASN A 51 3.76 -0.40 1.49
N LYS A 52 3.49 0.29 0.37
CA LYS A 52 3.01 1.67 0.44
C LYS A 52 1.64 1.63 1.11
N PRO A 53 1.44 2.29 2.27
CA PRO A 53 0.10 2.41 2.82
C PRO A 53 -0.73 3.13 1.75
N LYS A 54 -1.81 2.47 1.29
CA LYS A 54 -2.75 3.11 0.38
C LYS A 54 -3.29 4.32 1.14
N LYS A 55 -2.88 5.53 0.75
CA LYS A 55 -3.47 6.76 1.28
C LYS A 55 -4.96 6.65 1.00
N LEU A 56 -5.77 6.45 2.03
CA LEU A 56 -7.22 6.44 1.91
C LEU A 56 -7.59 7.84 1.40
N THR A 57 -8.00 7.93 0.14
CA THR A 57 -8.48 9.16 -0.47
C THR A 57 -9.89 8.92 -0.95
N LEU A 58 -10.66 10.01 -1.12
CA LEU A 58 -12.03 9.93 -1.64
C LEU A 58 -12.11 9.12 -2.95
N SER A 59 -11.10 9.25 -3.82
CA SER A 59 -10.98 8.50 -5.07
C SER A 59 -10.93 6.97 -4.85
N ILE A 60 -10.28 6.49 -3.79
CA ILE A 60 -10.27 5.05 -3.46
C ILE A 60 -11.68 4.59 -3.10
N PHE A 61 -12.40 5.35 -2.29
CA PHE A 61 -13.78 5.01 -1.91
C PHE A 61 -14.73 5.06 -3.11
N GLN A 62 -14.56 6.01 -4.02
CA GLN A 62 -15.30 6.06 -5.28
C GLN A 62 -15.03 4.82 -6.15
N LYS A 63 -13.77 4.37 -6.23
CA LYS A 63 -13.40 3.16 -6.98
C LYS A 63 -14.01 1.90 -6.36
N ILE A 64 -13.92 1.75 -5.04
CA ILE A 64 -14.51 0.62 -4.32
C ILE A 64 -16.03 0.59 -4.52
N ALA A 65 -16.69 1.75 -4.45
CA ALA A 65 -18.12 1.85 -4.72
C ALA A 65 -18.41 1.31 -6.12
N LYS A 66 -17.68 1.80 -7.14
CA LYS A 66 -17.85 1.37 -8.53
C LYS A 66 -17.63 -0.14 -8.71
N GLU A 67 -16.62 -0.72 -8.06
CA GLU A 67 -16.36 -2.16 -8.09
C GLU A 67 -17.50 -2.98 -7.46
N LYS A 68 -18.18 -2.44 -6.45
CA LYS A 68 -19.33 -3.07 -5.79
C LYS A 68 -20.68 -2.76 -6.44
N GLY A 69 -20.72 -1.95 -7.50
CA GLY A 69 -21.98 -1.45 -8.07
C GLY A 69 -22.70 -0.43 -7.18
N GLU A 70 -21.96 0.23 -6.31
CA GLU A 70 -22.40 1.30 -5.42
C GLU A 70 -21.87 2.65 -5.93
N LYS A 71 -22.53 3.74 -5.53
CA LYS A 71 -22.12 5.11 -5.82
C LYS A 71 -21.72 5.80 -4.52
N CYS A 72 -20.47 6.25 -4.42
CA CYS A 72 -20.04 7.14 -3.35
C CYS A 72 -20.61 8.55 -3.63
N LEU A 73 -21.49 9.03 -2.76
CA LEU A 73 -22.12 10.36 -2.86
C LEU A 73 -21.34 11.43 -2.10
N SER A 74 -20.39 11.04 -1.25
CA SER A 74 -19.56 12.00 -0.53
C SER A 74 -18.61 12.74 -1.46
N THR A 75 -18.54 14.05 -1.27
CA THR A 75 -17.63 14.97 -1.98
C THR A 75 -16.40 15.34 -1.15
N GLU A 76 -16.42 15.08 0.16
CA GLU A 76 -15.35 15.41 1.09
C GLU A 76 -14.90 14.19 1.90
N TYR A 77 -13.57 14.02 1.98
CA TYR A 77 -12.92 13.05 2.86
C TYR A 77 -11.76 13.75 3.57
N LYS A 78 -12.00 14.23 4.78
CA LYS A 78 -11.00 14.96 5.57
C LYS A 78 -10.08 14.01 6.33
N ASN A 79 -10.64 12.92 6.86
CA ASN A 79 -9.93 11.93 7.65
C ASN A 79 -10.70 10.60 7.71
N ASN A 80 -10.13 9.59 8.38
CA ASN A 80 -10.74 8.29 8.61
C ASN A 80 -12.00 8.31 9.51
N ILE A 81 -12.32 9.46 10.13
CA ILE A 81 -13.54 9.66 10.94
C ILE A 81 -14.70 10.18 10.07
N THR A 82 -14.38 10.84 8.95
CA THR A 82 -15.39 11.42 8.06
C THR A 82 -16.26 10.30 7.50
N LYS A 83 -17.54 10.31 7.87
CA LYS A 83 -18.52 9.31 7.40
C LYS A 83 -18.80 9.55 5.92
N LEU A 84 -18.53 8.54 5.11
CA LEU A 84 -18.81 8.58 3.69
C LEU A 84 -20.21 8.03 3.41
N LEU A 85 -20.96 8.71 2.56
CA LEU A 85 -22.30 8.35 2.14
C LEU A 85 -22.23 7.55 0.83
N PHE A 86 -22.86 6.38 0.82
CA PHE A 86 -22.95 5.50 -0.34
C PHE A 86 -24.41 5.26 -0.71
N GLN A 87 -24.64 4.95 -1.98
CA GLN A 87 -25.93 4.58 -2.54
C GLN A 87 -25.78 3.31 -3.42
N CYS A 88 -26.57 2.27 -3.19
CA CYS A 88 -26.57 1.09 -4.08
C CYS A 88 -27.44 1.30 -5.33
N LYS A 89 -27.40 0.34 -6.27
CA LYS A 89 -28.26 0.36 -7.47
C LYS A 89 -29.76 0.40 -7.14
N GLU A 90 -30.18 -0.24 -6.06
CA GLU A 90 -31.58 -0.29 -5.59
C GLU A 90 -32.02 1.00 -4.85
N GLY A 91 -31.13 1.99 -4.71
CA GLY A 91 -31.47 3.28 -4.10
C GLY A 91 -31.26 3.37 -2.59
N HIS A 92 -30.86 2.29 -1.91
CA HIS A 92 -30.53 2.34 -0.49
C HIS A 92 -29.31 3.24 -0.23
N ARG A 93 -29.42 4.15 0.74
CA ARG A 93 -28.35 5.05 1.16
C ARG A 93 -27.88 4.72 2.57
N TRP A 94 -26.57 4.61 2.77
CA TRP A 94 -26.00 4.39 4.10
C TRP A 94 -24.68 5.13 4.28
N LYS A 95 -24.32 5.32 5.56
CA LYS A 95 -23.05 5.93 5.97
C LYS A 95 -22.10 4.85 6.46
N THR A 96 -20.80 5.02 6.25
CA THR A 96 -19.79 4.12 6.83
C THR A 96 -19.92 4.07 8.35
N ARG A 97 -19.84 2.86 8.93
CA ARG A 97 -19.91 2.67 10.38
C ARG A 97 -18.69 3.34 11.03
N GLN A 98 -18.92 4.12 12.09
CA GLN A 98 -17.84 4.58 12.97
C GLN A 98 -17.11 3.34 13.49
N THR A 99 -15.81 3.22 13.21
CA THR A 99 -14.95 2.38 14.05
C THR A 99 -14.85 3.10 15.39
N ARG A 100 -15.66 2.69 16.38
CA ARG A 100 -15.42 3.06 17.79
C ARG A 100 -14.04 2.49 18.14
N GLN A 101 -13.15 3.37 18.62
CA GLN A 101 -11.92 2.98 19.31
C GLN A 101 -12.28 2.21 20.58
#